data_AF-A0A653KBL7-F1
#
_entry.id   AF-A0A653KBL7-F1
#
_cell.length_a   1.000
_cell.length_b   1.000
_cell.length_c   1.000
_cell.angle_alpha   90.00
_cell.angle_beta   90.00
_cell.angle_gamma   90.00
#
_symmetry.space_group_name_H-M   'P 1'
#
loop_
_entity.id
_entity.type
_entity.pdbx_description
1 polymer ?
#
loop_
_entity_poly.entity_id
_entity_poly.type
_entity_poly.pdbx_seq_one_letter_code
_entity_poly.pdbx_strand_id
1 'polypeptide(L)'
;MHNPEGIYDGTQMKNKDMFYNLKAQSWWLLADRFRNTYNAITKGHLYPIDKLISISSECSYLEKLIDELSAPKRQFADDGRVKVESKKDLLKRGIPSPNVADAVVMTFAPTANASSVFD
;
A
#
# COMPACT_ATOMS: atom_id res chain seq x y z
N MET A 1 13.75 -1.13 -3.15
CA MET A 1 13.34 -0.29 -2.00
C MET A 1 13.55 1.15 -2.39
N HIS A 2 12.58 2.03 -2.15
CA HIS A 2 12.79 3.47 -2.32
C HIS A 2 13.34 4.07 -1.01
N ASN A 3 14.27 5.02 -1.13
CA ASN A 3 14.96 5.70 -0.02
C ASN A 3 15.35 4.74 1.14
N PRO A 4 16.28 3.79 0.93
CA PRO A 4 16.53 2.69 1.88
C PRO A 4 16.97 3.14 3.27
N GLU A 5 17.73 4.24 3.36
CA GLU A 5 18.22 4.81 4.62
C GLU A 5 17.22 5.77 5.29
N GLY A 6 16.17 6.17 4.57
CA GLY A 6 15.10 7.01 5.11
C GLY A 6 14.31 6.30 6.21
N ILE A 7 13.95 7.05 7.24
CA ILE A 7 13.08 6.57 8.32
C ILE A 7 11.64 6.48 7.81
N TYR A 8 10.98 5.37 8.09
CA TYR A 8 9.57 5.21 7.77
C TYR A 8 8.71 6.08 8.69
N ASP A 9 7.82 6.86 8.09
CA ASP A 9 7.00 7.86 8.78
C ASP A 9 6.25 7.27 9.98
N GLY A 10 6.26 7.99 11.11
CA GLY A 10 5.67 7.53 12.37
C GLY A 10 6.44 6.38 13.07
N THR A 11 7.65 6.05 12.63
CA THR A 11 8.50 5.00 13.25
C THR A 11 9.94 5.48 13.47
N GLN A 12 10.78 4.61 14.04
CA GLN A 12 12.23 4.79 14.13
C GLN A 12 13.01 3.81 13.21
N MET A 13 12.30 3.05 12.35
CA MET A 13 12.90 2.04 11.48
C MET A 13 13.24 2.63 10.11
N LYS A 14 14.37 2.23 9.53
CA LYS A 14 14.69 2.56 8.13
C LYS A 14 13.84 1.73 7.17
N ASN A 15 13.55 2.26 6.00
CA ASN A 15 12.79 1.54 4.96
C ASN A 15 13.39 0.18 4.62
N LYS A 16 14.74 0.07 4.54
CA LYS A 16 15.43 -1.19 4.25
C LYS A 16 15.26 -2.26 5.35
N ASP A 17 15.08 -1.82 6.59
CA ASP A 17 14.94 -2.68 7.77
C ASP A 17 13.47 -3.04 8.03
N MET A 18 12.52 -2.28 7.48
CA MET A 18 11.08 -2.53 7.63
C MET A 18 10.51 -3.38 6.50
N PHE A 19 10.92 -3.13 5.25
CA PHE A 19 10.31 -3.73 4.06
C PHE A 19 11.26 -4.69 3.35
N TYR A 20 10.73 -5.80 2.87
CA TYR A 20 11.51 -6.80 2.16
C TYR A 20 11.89 -6.32 0.74
N ASN A 21 10.95 -5.67 0.05
CA ASN A 21 11.12 -5.17 -1.31
C ASN A 21 10.26 -3.92 -1.59
N LEU A 22 10.38 -3.36 -2.80
CA LEU A 22 9.60 -2.18 -3.21
C LEU A 22 8.10 -2.46 -3.20
N LYS A 23 7.66 -3.66 -3.62
CA LYS A 23 6.24 -4.04 -3.60
C LYS A 23 5.66 -3.94 -2.19
N ALA A 24 6.39 -4.42 -1.18
CA ALA A 24 5.97 -4.34 0.21
C ALA A 24 5.83 -2.89 0.71
N GLN A 25 6.81 -2.03 0.40
CA GLN A 25 6.77 -0.62 0.73
C GLN A 25 5.57 0.08 0.07
N SER A 26 5.33 -0.15 -1.23
CA SER A 26 4.21 0.48 -1.96
C SER A 26 2.84 0.04 -1.44
N TRP A 27 2.63 -1.26 -1.22
CA TRP A 27 1.38 -1.77 -0.64
C TRP A 27 1.13 -1.20 0.76
N TRP A 28 2.18 -1.06 1.56
CA TRP A 28 2.06 -0.50 2.90
C TRP A 28 1.68 0.98 2.89
N LEU A 29 2.35 1.78 2.05
CA LEU A 29 2.03 3.20 1.90
C LEU A 29 0.57 3.41 1.47
N LEU A 30 0.07 2.59 0.54
CA LEU A 30 -1.33 2.64 0.13
C LEU A 30 -2.27 2.23 1.28
N ALA A 31 -1.93 1.19 2.04
CA ALA A 31 -2.71 0.76 3.20
C ALA A 31 -2.78 1.84 4.30
N ASP A 32 -1.70 2.59 4.52
CA ASP A 32 -1.70 3.71 5.46
C ASP A 32 -2.66 4.82 5.01
N ARG A 33 -2.76 5.11 3.71
CA ARG A 33 -3.74 6.07 3.19
C ARG A 33 -5.17 5.62 3.48
N PHE A 34 -5.51 4.36 3.23
CA PHE A 34 -6.83 3.82 3.54
C PHE A 34 -7.14 3.89 5.04
N ARG A 35 -6.17 3.52 5.90
CA ARG A 35 -6.30 3.59 7.36
C ARG A 35 -6.51 5.03 7.84
N ASN A 36 -5.77 5.99 7.28
CA ASN A 36 -5.89 7.40 7.60
C ASN A 36 -7.26 7.94 7.18
N THR A 37 -7.71 7.66 5.96
CA THR A 37 -9.06 8.03 5.50
C THR A 37 -10.14 7.44 6.39
N TYR A 38 -10.04 6.15 6.74
CA TYR A 38 -11.00 5.52 7.64
C TYR A 38 -11.05 6.23 9.01
N ASN A 39 -9.90 6.51 9.62
CA ASN A 39 -9.83 7.20 10.91
C ASN A 39 -10.32 8.66 10.81
N ALA A 40 -10.04 9.35 9.70
CA ALA A 40 -10.53 10.71 9.47
C ALA A 40 -12.06 10.76 9.44
N ILE A 41 -12.68 9.86 8.67
CA ILE A 41 -14.13 9.81 8.49
C ILE A 41 -14.84 9.31 9.75
N THR A 42 -14.33 8.24 10.38
CA THR A 42 -15.06 7.56 11.47
C THR A 42 -14.72 8.06 12.86
N LYS A 43 -13.54 8.67 13.06
CA LYS A 43 -13.04 9.11 14.37
C LYS A 43 -12.70 10.60 14.42
N GLY A 44 -12.84 11.33 13.30
CA GLY A 44 -12.54 12.76 13.23
C GLY A 44 -11.05 13.11 13.34
N HIS A 45 -10.15 12.14 13.10
CA HIS A 45 -8.71 12.39 13.11
C HIS A 45 -8.29 13.28 11.92
N LEU A 46 -7.38 14.21 12.15
CA LEU A 46 -6.85 15.09 11.10
C LEU A 46 -5.57 14.50 10.50
N TYR A 47 -5.52 14.45 9.17
CA TYR A 47 -4.36 14.03 8.40
C TYR A 47 -4.11 15.01 7.24
N PRO A 48 -2.86 15.21 6.84
CA PRO A 48 -2.55 15.89 5.58
C PRO A 48 -3.25 15.24 4.37
N ILE A 49 -3.68 16.04 3.39
CA ILE A 49 -4.41 15.55 2.20
C ILE A 49 -3.55 14.53 1.43
N ASP A 50 -2.25 14.78 1.31
CA ASP A 50 -1.28 13.88 0.69
C ASP A 50 -1.04 12.59 1.50
N LYS A 51 -1.74 12.35 2.61
CA LYS A 51 -1.72 11.10 3.40
C LYS A 51 -3.08 10.38 3.39
N LEU A 52 -4.03 10.87 2.61
CA LEU A 52 -5.36 10.30 2.43
C LEU A 52 -5.49 9.63 1.05
N ILE A 53 -6.58 8.88 0.87
CA ILE A 53 -7.05 8.36 -0.42
C ILE A 53 -8.58 8.34 -0.44
N SER A 54 -9.17 8.54 -1.61
CA SER A 54 -10.59 8.34 -1.88
C SER A 54 -10.74 7.59 -3.20
N ILE A 55 -11.71 6.70 -3.28
CA ILE A 55 -12.09 6.02 -4.52
C ILE A 55 -13.48 6.53 -4.89
N SER A 56 -13.62 7.08 -6.10
CA SER A 56 -14.91 7.53 -6.61
C SER A 56 -15.89 6.36 -6.72
N SER A 57 -17.15 6.59 -6.33
CA SER A 57 -18.25 5.64 -6.54
C SER A 57 -18.47 5.30 -8.02
N GLU A 58 -18.06 6.20 -8.91
CA GLU A 58 -18.18 6.05 -10.37
C GLU A 58 -17.03 5.23 -11.00
N CYS A 59 -16.15 4.65 -10.18
CA CYS A 59 -15.07 3.80 -10.68
C CYS A 59 -15.65 2.52 -11.31
N SER A 60 -15.43 2.32 -12.61
CA SER A 60 -15.98 1.19 -13.36
C SER A 60 -15.56 -0.19 -12.84
N TYR A 61 -14.49 -0.27 -12.05
CA TYR A 61 -13.97 -1.50 -11.46
C TYR A 61 -14.08 -1.52 -9.93
N LEU A 62 -14.95 -0.70 -9.31
CA LEU A 62 -14.98 -0.48 -7.86
C LEU A 62 -15.04 -1.77 -7.05
N GLU A 63 -16.04 -2.62 -7.28
CA GLU A 63 -16.22 -3.89 -6.54
C GLU A 63 -15.00 -4.80 -6.68
N LYS A 64 -14.53 -4.99 -7.92
CA LYS A 64 -13.34 -5.80 -8.21
C LYS A 64 -12.09 -5.23 -7.53
N LEU A 65 -11.94 -3.91 -7.50
CA LEU A 65 -10.82 -3.24 -6.85
C LEU A 65 -10.86 -3.47 -5.33
N ILE A 66 -12.04 -3.40 -4.70
CA ILE A 66 -12.22 -3.67 -3.27
C ILE A 66 -11.84 -5.13 -2.95
N ASP A 67 -12.35 -6.08 -3.73
CA ASP A 67 -12.03 -7.50 -3.58
C ASP A 67 -10.51 -7.75 -3.73
N GLU A 68 -9.91 -7.19 -4.76
CA GLU A 68 -8.47 -7.38 -5.04
C GLU A 68 -7.56 -6.65 -4.03
N LEU A 69 -7.96 -5.50 -3.49
CA LEU A 69 -7.19 -4.77 -2.47
C LEU A 69 -7.24 -5.49 -1.11
N SER A 70 -8.33 -6.18 -0.81
CA SER A 70 -8.53 -6.88 0.47
C SER A 70 -7.99 -8.32 0.49
N ALA A 71 -7.66 -8.88 -0.68
CA ALA A 71 -7.23 -10.27 -0.81
C ALA A 71 -5.80 -10.57 -0.30
N PRO A 72 -4.75 -9.78 -0.62
CA PRO A 72 -3.38 -10.09 -0.24
C PRO A 72 -3.11 -9.91 1.25
N LYS A 73 -2.48 -10.91 1.86
CA LYS A 73 -2.07 -10.83 3.26
C LYS A 73 -0.71 -10.18 3.44
N ARG A 74 -0.55 -9.42 4.53
CA ARG A 74 0.78 -9.07 5.07
C ARG A 74 1.46 -10.34 5.57
N GLN A 75 2.71 -10.54 5.18
CA GLN A 75 3.57 -11.62 5.65
C GLN A 75 4.92 -11.05 6.12
N PHE A 76 5.73 -11.89 6.75
CA PHE A 76 7.10 -11.58 7.11
C PHE A 76 8.07 -12.50 6.36
N ALA A 77 9.23 -11.96 5.99
CA ALA A 77 10.38 -12.73 5.53
C ALA A 77 11.14 -13.32 6.72
N ASP A 78 12.07 -14.23 6.45
CA ASP A 78 12.85 -14.91 7.50
C ASP A 78 13.72 -13.93 8.32
N ASP A 79 14.08 -12.80 7.71
CA ASP A 79 14.79 -11.70 8.35
C ASP A 79 13.87 -10.69 9.09
N GLY A 80 12.59 -11.01 9.23
CA GLY A 80 11.60 -10.21 9.95
C GLY A 80 11.03 -9.03 9.17
N ARG A 81 11.48 -8.77 7.94
CA ARG A 81 10.97 -7.66 7.11
C ARG A 81 9.59 -7.98 6.55
N VAL A 82 8.77 -6.93 6.38
CA VAL A 82 7.43 -7.06 5.83
C VAL A 82 7.49 -7.41 4.34
N LYS A 83 6.69 -8.39 3.93
CA LYS A 83 6.42 -8.71 2.53
C LYS A 83 4.92 -8.83 2.27
N VAL A 84 4.52 -8.69 1.01
CA VAL A 84 3.16 -8.98 0.55
C VAL A 84 3.09 -10.44 0.12
N GLU A 85 1.99 -11.11 0.42
CA GLU A 85 1.72 -12.47 -0.04
C GLU A 85 2.01 -12.64 -1.54
N SER A 86 2.72 -13.72 -1.88
CA SER A 86 3.16 -13.94 -3.25
C SER A 86 1.99 -14.39 -4.14
N LYS A 87 2.08 -14.16 -5.46
CA LYS A 87 1.08 -14.66 -6.42
C LYS A 87 0.92 -16.18 -6.35
N LYS A 88 2.00 -16.90 -6.06
CA LYS A 88 1.98 -18.36 -5.89
C LYS A 88 1.15 -18.76 -4.66
N ASP A 89 1.24 -18.01 -3.57
CA ASP A 89 0.51 -18.31 -2.33
C ASP A 89 -0.96 -17.88 -2.40
N LEU A 90 -1.26 -16.78 -3.11
CA LEU A 90 -2.63 -16.43 -3.48
C LEU A 90 -3.30 -17.55 -4.30
N LEU A 91 -2.59 -18.07 -5.30
CA LEU A 91 -3.11 -19.17 -6.12
C LEU A 91 -3.36 -20.44 -5.30
N LYS A 92 -2.51 -20.76 -4.32
CA LYS A 92 -2.75 -21.87 -3.38
C LYS A 92 -4.03 -21.67 -2.54
N ARG A 93 -4.44 -20.42 -2.30
CA ARG A 93 -5.72 -20.07 -1.65
C ARG A 93 -6.90 -20.03 -2.62
N GLY A 94 -6.70 -20.37 -3.89
CA GLY A 94 -7.71 -20.26 -4.94
C GLY A 94 -8.00 -18.81 -5.37
N ILE A 95 -7.12 -17.86 -5.02
CA ILE A 95 -7.29 -16.44 -5.32
C ILE A 95 -6.47 -16.10 -6.57
N PRO A 96 -7.10 -15.55 -7.62
CA PRO A 96 -6.38 -15.10 -8.81
C PRO A 96 -5.46 -13.91 -8.52
N SER A 97 -4.53 -13.64 -9.44
CA SER A 97 -3.63 -12.49 -9.31
C SER A 97 -4.41 -11.16 -9.28
N PRO A 98 -4.22 -10.29 -8.28
CA PRO A 98 -4.97 -9.06 -8.10
C PRO A 98 -4.39 -7.93 -8.97
N ASN A 99 -4.61 -8.02 -10.28
CA ASN A 99 -3.94 -7.17 -11.26
C ASN A 99 -4.45 -5.71 -11.24
N VAL A 100 -5.73 -5.48 -10.93
CA VAL A 100 -6.32 -4.14 -10.79
C VAL A 100 -5.77 -3.47 -9.53
N ALA A 101 -5.69 -4.20 -8.41
CA ALA A 101 -5.07 -3.67 -7.20
C ALA A 101 -3.56 -3.43 -7.36
N ASP A 102 -2.82 -4.35 -7.97
CA ASP A 102 -1.39 -4.15 -8.27
C ASP A 102 -1.20 -2.90 -9.17
N ALA A 103 -2.10 -2.62 -10.11
CA ALA A 103 -2.06 -1.41 -10.93
C ALA A 103 -2.20 -0.13 -10.09
N VAL A 104 -3.17 -0.07 -9.17
CA VAL A 104 -3.32 1.06 -8.24
C VAL A 104 -2.11 1.19 -7.33
N VAL A 105 -1.58 0.09 -6.80
CA VAL A 105 -0.38 0.16 -5.94
C VAL A 105 0.83 0.74 -6.68
N MET A 106 0.97 0.44 -7.97
CA MET A 106 2.04 1.01 -8.78
C MET A 106 1.89 2.52 -8.99
N THR A 107 0.66 3.07 -9.09
CA THR A 107 0.47 4.53 -9.22
C THR A 107 0.83 5.30 -7.95
N PHE A 108 0.77 4.64 -6.78
CA PHE A 108 1.19 5.20 -5.49
C PHE A 108 2.59 4.76 -5.06
N ALA A 109 3.32 4.00 -5.91
CA ALA A 109 4.66 3.56 -5.57
C ALA A 109 5.62 4.76 -5.50
N PRO A 110 6.48 4.83 -4.48
CA PRO A 110 7.41 5.94 -4.35
C PRO A 110 8.47 5.90 -5.47
N THR A 111 8.50 6.95 -6.28
CA THR A 111 9.47 7.13 -7.38
C THR A 111 10.57 8.12 -7.02
N ALA A 112 11.75 8.00 -7.63
CA ALA A 112 12.89 8.90 -7.38
C ALA A 112 12.59 10.39 -7.69
N ASN A 113 11.62 10.66 -8.58
CA ASN A 113 11.28 12.00 -9.06
C ASN A 113 9.79 12.33 -8.84
N ALA A 114 9.22 11.97 -7.68
CA ALA A 114 7.86 12.38 -7.36
C ALA A 114 7.83 13.89 -7.07
N SER A 115 7.87 14.72 -8.12
CA SER A 115 7.27 16.05 -8.05
C SER A 115 5.80 15.84 -7.72
N SER A 116 5.28 16.60 -6.77
CA SER A 116 3.87 16.47 -6.43
C SER A 116 3.06 16.77 -7.70
N VAL A 117 2.10 15.92 -8.03
CA VAL A 117 1.19 16.14 -9.18
C VAL A 117 0.18 17.25 -8.84
N PHE A 118 0.31 17.89 -7.68
CA PHE A 118 -0.63 18.83 -7.09
C PHE A 118 0.04 20.13 -6.60
N ASP A 119 1.19 20.50 -7.16
CA ASP A 119 1.73 21.88 -7.06
C ASP A 119 1.12 22.78 -8.15
#